data_AF-A0A286G550-F1
#
_entry.id   AF-A0A286G550-F1
#
_cell.length_a   1.000
_cell.length_b   1.000
_cell.length_c   1.000
_cell.angle_alpha   90.00
_cell.angle_beta   90.00
_cell.angle_gamma   90.00
#
_symmetry.space_group_name_H-M   'P 1'
#
loop_
_entity.id
_entity.type
_entity.pdbx_description
1 polymer ?
#
loop_
_entity_poly.entity_id
_entity_poly.type
_entity_poly.pdbx_seq_one_letter_code
_entity_poly.pdbx_strand_id
1 'polypeptide(L)' 'MSTHLQGSLFDQTDELRLGSLDGLRRTELGRGAWIDVLPGWLSGADALFEQLAAEVPWRAERRKMYDNVA' A
#
# COMPACT_ATOMS: atom_id res chain seq x y z
N MET A 1 11.02 7.75 15.98
CA MET A 1 11.89 6.90 15.15
C MET A 1 12.11 7.65 13.85
N SER A 2 13.34 7.84 13.38
CA SER A 2 13.58 8.46 12.08
C SER A 2 13.37 7.40 11.00
N THR A 3 12.24 7.46 10.30
CA THR A 3 11.92 6.65 9.13
C THR A 3 12.67 7.23 7.93
N HIS A 4 13.59 6.46 7.37
CA HIS A 4 14.16 6.79 6.06
C HIS A 4 13.17 6.32 4.99
N LEU A 5 12.25 7.20 4.60
CA LEU A 5 11.31 6.96 3.50
C LEU A 5 11.93 7.46 2.19
N GLN A 6 12.01 6.58 1.18
CA GLN A 6 12.21 7.02 -0.20
C GLN A 6 10.84 7.32 -0.78
N GLY A 7 10.54 8.61 -0.93
CA GLY A 7 9.29 9.06 -1.52
C GLY A 7 9.13 8.66 -2.98
N SER A 8 7.89 8.68 -3.45
CA SER A 8 7.56 8.37 -4.84
C SER A 8 8.07 9.47 -5.77
N LEU A 9 8.81 9.09 -6.82
CA LEU A 9 9.28 10.03 -7.84
C LEU A 9 8.12 10.67 -8.64
N PHE A 10 6.98 9.99 -8.72
CA PHE A 10 5.85 10.39 -9.55
C PHE A 10 4.73 11.09 -8.76
N ASP A 11 4.83 11.13 -7.43
CA ASP A 11 3.80 11.68 -6.54
C ASP A 11 4.40 12.82 -5.71
N GLN A 12 4.62 13.96 -6.37
CA GLN A 12 5.29 15.13 -5.80
C GLN A 12 4.32 16.10 -5.09
N THR A 13 3.11 15.64 -4.78
CA THR A 13 2.07 16.46 -4.13
C THR A 13 1.86 16.01 -2.70
N ASP A 14 1.76 16.96 -1.77
CA ASP A 14 1.40 16.67 -0.38
C ASP A 14 -0.12 16.54 -0.19
N GLU A 15 -0.91 16.85 -1.23
CA GLU A 15 -2.37 16.72 -1.17
C GLU A 15 -2.84 15.28 -1.43
N LEU A 16 -3.55 14.74 -0.44
CA LEU A 16 -4.18 13.42 -0.50
C LEU A 16 -5.34 13.43 -1.49
N ARG A 17 -5.23 12.64 -2.56
CA ARG A 17 -6.32 12.45 -3.51
C ARG A 17 -6.40 11.02 -4.00
N LEU A 18 -7.63 10.59 -4.25
CA LEU A 18 -7.91 9.35 -4.94
C LEU A 18 -8.10 9.64 -6.43
N GLY A 19 -7.33 8.94 -7.26
CA GLY A 19 -7.47 8.96 -8.70
C GLY A 19 -8.67 8.15 -9.18
N SER A 20 -8.92 8.18 -10.49
CA SER A 20 -9.86 7.25 -11.12
C SER A 20 -9.37 5.81 -10.91
N LEU A 21 -10.32 4.86 -10.81
CA LEU A 21 -10.02 3.44 -10.79
C LEU A 21 -9.91 2.83 -12.21
N ASP A 22 -9.97 3.67 -13.24
CA ASP A 22 -9.76 3.26 -14.62
C ASP A 22 -8.35 2.70 -14.84
N GLY A 23 -8.22 1.74 -15.76
CA GLY A 23 -6.92 1.11 -16.06
C GLY A 23 -6.46 0.07 -15.05
N LEU A 24 -7.31 -0.31 -14.10
CA LEU A 24 -7.11 -1.43 -13.19
C LEU A 24 -6.79 -2.72 -13.96
N ARG A 25 -5.68 -3.37 -13.60
CA ARG A 25 -5.25 -4.63 -14.23
C ARG A 25 -5.48 -5.79 -13.29
N ARG A 26 -6.37 -6.70 -13.68
CA ARG A 26 -6.64 -7.93 -12.96
C ARG A 26 -5.70 -9.04 -13.39
N THR A 27 -5.12 -9.72 -12.41
CA THR A 27 -4.38 -10.97 -12.57
C THR A 27 -5.13 -12.07 -11.82
N GLU A 28 -5.63 -13.07 -12.55
CA GLU A 28 -6.25 -14.24 -11.93
C GLU A 28 -5.18 -15.17 -11.35
N LEU A 29 -5.41 -15.66 -10.13
CA LEU A 29 -4.55 -16.63 -9.44
C LEU A 29 -5.14 -18.05 -9.48
N GLY A 30 -6.36 -18.19 -10.03
CA GLY A 30 -7.10 -19.44 -10.11
C GLY A 30 -8.00 -19.68 -8.89
N ARG A 31 -8.91 -20.66 -9.01
CA ARG A 31 -9.91 -21.02 -7.97
C ARG A 31 -10.75 -19.82 -7.49
N GLY A 32 -11.00 -18.86 -8.38
CA GLY A 32 -11.71 -17.63 -8.03
C GLY A 32 -10.91 -16.65 -7.18
N ALA A 33 -9.58 -16.80 -7.07
CA ALA A 33 -8.70 -15.80 -6.48
C ALA A 33 -8.10 -14.89 -7.57
N TRP A 34 -7.90 -13.61 -7.25
CA TRP A 34 -7.31 -12.63 -8.16
C TRP A 34 -6.59 -11.50 -7.40
N ILE A 35 -5.76 -10.74 -8.12
CA ILE A 35 -5.12 -9.51 -7.66
C ILE A 35 -5.47 -8.41 -8.67
N ASP A 36 -5.89 -7.25 -8.17
CA ASP A 36 -6.08 -6.05 -8.98
C ASP A 36 -4.97 -5.04 -8.70
N VAL A 37 -4.26 -4.62 -9.74
CA VAL A 37 -3.14 -3.67 -9.65
C VAL A 37 -3.44 -2.42 -10.46
N LEU A 38 -3.44 -1.27 -9.80
CA LEU A 38 -3.56 0.05 -10.43
C LEU A 38 -2.47 0.97 -9.89
N PRO A 39 -1.42 1.30 -10.65
CA PRO A 39 -0.44 2.28 -10.24
C PRO A 39 -1.04 3.69 -10.14
N GLY A 40 -0.62 4.48 -9.15
CA GLY A 40 -1.00 5.90 -9.05
C GLY A 40 -2.46 6.18 -8.66
N TRP A 41 -3.18 5.20 -8.10
CA TRP A 41 -4.57 5.39 -7.63
C TRP A 41 -4.68 6.34 -6.42
N LEU A 42 -3.57 6.57 -5.70
CA LEU A 42 -3.47 7.46 -4.55
C LEU A 42 -2.32 8.44 -4.81
N SER A 43 -2.58 9.73 -4.61
CA SER A 43 -1.56 10.78 -4.51
C SER A 43 -1.39 11.24 -3.05
N GLY A 44 -0.25 11.85 -2.73
CA GLY A 44 0.13 12.22 -1.37
C GLY A 44 0.42 11.01 -0.48
N ALA A 45 0.86 9.88 -1.06
CA ALA A 45 1.05 8.64 -0.30
C ALA A 45 2.10 8.78 0.83
N ASP A 46 3.13 9.62 0.62
CA ASP A 46 4.17 9.89 1.62
C ASP A 46 3.61 10.64 2.83
N ALA A 47 2.78 11.67 2.61
CA ALA A 47 2.09 12.39 3.68
C ALA A 47 1.13 11.49 4.47
N LEU A 48 0.38 10.62 3.77
CA LEU A 48 -0.47 9.62 4.44
C LEU A 48 0.36 8.67 5.29
N PHE A 49 1.48 8.18 4.74
CA PHE A 49 2.35 7.26 5.45
C PHE A 49 2.89 7.88 6.75
N GLU A 50 3.40 9.10 6.70
CA GLU A 50 3.92 9.80 7.88
C GLU A 50 2.83 9.98 8.95
N GLN A 51 1.61 10.37 8.54
CA GLN A 51 0.49 10.49 9.48
C GLN A 51 0.14 9.14 10.12
N LEU A 52 -0.01 8.07 9.32
CA LEU A 52 -0.34 6.75 9.83
C LEU A 52 0.76 6.18 10.73
N ALA A 53 2.02 6.38 10.38
CA ALA A 53 3.16 5.96 11.18
C ALA A 53 3.20 6.66 12.55
N ALA A 54 2.83 7.93 12.60
CA ALA A 54 2.84 8.72 13.82
C ALA A 54 1.60 8.50 14.71
N GLU A 55 0.41 8.40 14.12
CA GLU A 55 -0.86 8.51 14.85
C GLU A 55 -1.52 7.16 15.16
N VAL A 56 -1.30 6.15 14.32
CA VAL A 56 -1.90 4.84 14.56
C VAL A 56 -1.16 4.17 15.72
N PRO A 57 -1.87 3.64 16.74
CA PRO A 57 -1.25 2.94 17.85
C PRO A 57 -0.82 1.53 17.42
N TRP A 58 0.20 1.46 16.57
CA TRP A 58 0.77 0.23 16.04
C TRP A 58 1.18 -0.71 17.18
N ARG A 59 0.86 -1.98 17.02
CA ARG A 59 1.22 -3.04 17.96
C ARG A 59 2.01 -4.10 17.25
N ALA A 60 3.11 -4.52 17.85
CA ALA A 60 3.80 -5.71 17.40
C ALA A 60 2.95 -6.94 17.76
N GLU A 61 2.64 -7.76 16.77
CA GLU A 61 1.92 -9.01 16.96
C GLU A 61 2.77 -10.20 16.53
N ARG A 62 2.61 -11.34 17.21
CA ARG A 62 3.24 -12.60 16.84
C ARG A 62 2.24 -13.44 16.05
N ARG A 63 2.47 -13.57 14.74
CA ARG A 63 1.72 -14.51 13.89
C ARG A 63 2.46 -15.82 13.73
N LYS A 64 1.74 -16.94 13.80
CA LYS A 64 2.26 -18.24 13.37
C LYS A 64 2.29 -18.25 11.84
N MET A 65 3.48 -18.28 11.25
CA MET A 65 3.62 -18.61 9.83
C MET A 65 3.51 -20.13 9.70
N TYR A 66 2.62 -20.57 8.81
CA TYR A 66 2.54 -21.97 8.44
C TYR A 66 3.47 -22.16 7.26
N ASP A 67 4.63 -22.76 7.48
CA ASP A 67 5.54 -23.18 6.42
C ASP A 67 4.97 -24.45 5.76
N ASN A 68 3.89 -24.29 5.01
CA ASN A 68 3.40 -25.33 4.11
C ASN A 68 3.41 -24.76 2.69
N VAL A 69 4.58 -24.81 2.06
CA VAL A 69 4.66 -24.87 0.60
C VAL A 69 4.46 -26.34 0.26
N ALA A 70 3.25 -26.70 -0.16
CA ALA A 70 2.97 -27.99 -0.79
C ALA A 70 3.16 -27.86 -2.31
#